data_AF-X1I574-F1
#
_entry.id   AF-X1I574-F1
#
_cell.length_a   1.000
_cell.length_b   1.000
_cell.length_c   1.000
_cell.angle_alpha   90.00
_cell.angle_beta   90.00
_cell.angle_gamma   90.00
#
_symmetry.space_group_name_H-M   'P 1'
#
loop_
_entity.id
_entity.type
_entity.pdbx_description
1 polymer ?
#
loop_
_entity_poly.entity_id
_entity_poly.type
_entity_poly.pdbx_seq_one_letter_code
_entity_poly.pdbx_strand_id
1 'polypeptide(L)'
;GALMHDHRSSLTEEERSRYDRQIILAGWGEEGQEKIKQASVFVAGAGGLGGPVATYLASAGVGRIRICDSGEVELSNLNRQILYNYDDIAKKRRPQSVNPFLE
;
A
#
# COMPACT_ATOMS: atom_id res chain seq x y z
N GLY A 1 26.86 20.00 -6.00
CA GLY A 1 26.76 19.70 -7.44
C GLY A 1 25.76 18.59 -7.62
N ALA A 2 24.88 18.74 -8.61
CA ALA A 2 23.69 17.93 -8.91
C ALA A 2 22.57 18.01 -7.85
N LEU A 3 21.61 18.90 -8.10
CA LEU A 3 20.28 18.91 -7.50
C LEU A 3 19.65 17.54 -7.75
N MET A 4 19.47 16.73 -6.71
CA MET A 4 18.50 15.64 -6.77
C MET A 4 17.12 16.31 -6.87
N HIS A 5 16.58 16.43 -8.08
CA HIS A 5 15.16 16.66 -8.24
C HIS A 5 14.44 15.50 -7.57
N ASP A 6 13.81 15.75 -6.43
CA ASP A 6 12.91 14.79 -5.80
C ASP A 6 11.76 14.55 -6.76
N HIS A 7 11.84 13.47 -7.55
CA HIS A 7 10.81 13.06 -8.52
C HIS A 7 9.46 12.74 -7.86
N ARG A 8 9.35 12.89 -6.53
CA ARG A 8 8.12 12.73 -5.76
C ARG A 8 7.42 14.05 -5.44
N SER A 9 8.01 15.21 -5.76
CA SER A 9 7.39 16.49 -5.44
C SER A 9 6.12 16.76 -6.25
N SER A 10 6.15 16.47 -7.55
CA SER A 10 5.03 16.75 -8.47
C SER A 10 4.31 15.51 -8.98
N LEU A 11 3.05 15.66 -9.36
CA LEU A 11 2.29 14.59 -10.04
C LEU A 11 2.74 14.43 -11.49
N THR A 12 2.86 13.17 -11.91
CA THR A 12 2.95 12.79 -13.33
C THR A 12 1.58 12.95 -13.99
N GLU A 13 1.55 12.92 -15.32
CA GLU A 13 0.29 13.00 -16.07
C GLU A 13 -0.63 11.78 -15.80
N GLU A 14 -0.03 10.61 -15.65
CA GLU A 14 -0.75 9.38 -15.30
C GLU A 14 -1.36 9.47 -13.89
N GLU A 15 -0.65 10.07 -12.94
CA GLU A 15 -1.17 10.32 -11.59
C GLU A 15 -2.28 11.39 -11.60
N ARG A 16 -2.13 12.47 -12.37
CA ARG A 16 -3.20 13.46 -12.56
C ARG A 16 -4.46 12.80 -13.11
N SER A 17 -4.34 11.98 -14.15
CA SER A 17 -5.46 11.24 -14.72
C SER A 17 -6.08 10.24 -13.74
N ARG A 18 -5.25 9.49 -13.00
CA ARG A 18 -5.70 8.51 -12.01
C ARG A 18 -6.46 9.15 -10.85
N TYR A 19 -6.00 10.31 -10.38
CA TYR A 19 -6.51 10.98 -9.18
C TYR A 19 -7.42 12.17 -9.49
N ASP A 20 -7.81 12.38 -10.76
CA ASP A 20 -8.65 13.50 -11.21
C ASP A 20 -9.88 13.74 -10.31
N ARG A 21 -10.63 12.66 -10.02
CA ARG A 21 -11.81 12.73 -9.15
C ARG A 21 -11.52 13.15 -7.70
N GLN A 22 -10.31 12.94 -7.21
CA GLN A 22 -9.87 13.38 -5.87
C GLN A 22 -9.39 14.83 -5.92
N ILE A 23 -8.62 15.18 -6.96
CA ILE A 23 -8.04 16.51 -7.18
C ILE A 23 -9.13 17.60 -7.31
N ILE A 24 -10.25 17.31 -8.00
CA ILE A 24 -11.33 18.29 -8.19
C ILE A 24 -12.11 18.62 -6.90
N LEU A 25 -11.89 17.91 -5.80
CA LEU A 25 -12.60 18.15 -4.54
C LEU A 25 -12.16 19.49 -3.93
N ALA A 26 -13.14 20.28 -3.50
CA ALA A 26 -12.88 21.55 -2.83
C ALA A 26 -12.03 21.35 -1.57
N GLY A 27 -10.91 22.06 -1.49
CA GLY A 27 -9.94 21.94 -0.40
C GLY A 27 -8.92 20.80 -0.54
N TRP A 28 -8.96 20.03 -1.64
CA TRP A 28 -7.95 19.01 -1.97
C TRP A 28 -6.94 19.55 -2.98
N GLY A 29 -7.34 19.71 -4.25
CA GLY A 29 -6.48 20.21 -5.33
C GLY A 29 -5.26 19.34 -5.64
N GLU A 30 -4.41 19.79 -6.57
CA GLU A 30 -3.13 19.11 -6.86
C GLU A 30 -2.22 19.13 -5.62
N GLU A 31 -2.18 20.24 -4.87
CA GLU A 31 -1.37 20.37 -3.65
C GLU A 31 -1.72 19.30 -2.60
N GLY A 32 -3.02 19.02 -2.39
CA GLY A 32 -3.46 17.97 -1.48
C GLY A 32 -3.01 16.58 -1.95
N GLN A 33 -3.10 16.31 -3.24
CA GLN A 33 -2.68 15.04 -3.80
C GLN A 33 -1.15 14.85 -3.77
N GLU A 34 -0.37 15.91 -4.00
CA GLU A 34 1.09 15.90 -3.85
C GLU A 34 1.50 15.64 -2.40
N LYS A 35 0.80 16.22 -1.41
CA LYS A 35 1.02 15.92 0.01
C LYS A 35 0.79 14.44 0.31
N ILE A 36 -0.29 13.85 -0.22
CA ILE A 36 -0.57 12.43 -0.07
C ILE A 36 0.52 11.57 -0.74
N LYS A 37 0.95 11.92 -1.96
CA LYS A 37 2.06 11.25 -2.66
C LYS A 37 3.37 11.29 -1.85
N GLN A 38 3.64 12.39 -1.15
CA GLN A 38 4.85 12.52 -0.32
C GLN A 38 4.75 11.78 1.03
N ALA A 39 3.54 11.44 1.48
CA ALA A 39 3.31 10.82 2.77
C ALA A 39 3.89 9.40 2.86
N SER A 40 4.28 9.02 4.07
CA SER A 40 4.69 7.67 4.43
C SER A 40 3.84 7.18 5.60
N VAL A 41 3.20 6.02 5.45
CA VAL A 41 2.32 5.43 6.47
C VAL A 41 2.84 4.04 6.85
N PHE A 42 2.83 3.74 8.15
CA PHE A 42 3.08 2.40 8.68
C PHE A 42 1.75 1.80 9.17
N VAL A 43 1.43 0.59 8.71
CA VAL A 43 0.24 -0.16 9.11
C VAL A 43 0.70 -1.39 9.88
N ALA A 44 0.35 -1.44 11.17
CA ALA A 44 0.59 -2.59 12.04
C ALA A 44 -0.57 -3.58 11.91
N GLY A 45 -0.31 -4.70 11.26
CA GLY A 45 -1.29 -5.73 10.90
C GLY A 45 -1.93 -5.48 9.54
N ALA A 46 -2.20 -6.56 8.81
CA ALA A 46 -2.89 -6.64 7.53
C ALA A 46 -4.14 -7.55 7.62
N GLY A 47 -4.64 -7.74 8.84
CA GLY A 47 -5.87 -8.48 9.13
C GLY A 47 -7.15 -7.71 8.77
N GLY A 48 -8.25 -7.97 9.48
CA GLY A 48 -9.57 -7.45 9.10
C GLY A 48 -9.71 -5.91 9.08
N LEU A 49 -8.84 -5.20 9.78
CA LEU A 49 -8.80 -3.73 9.78
C LEU A 49 -7.67 -3.19 8.90
N GLY A 50 -6.47 -3.74 9.08
CA GLY A 50 -5.29 -3.30 8.35
C GLY A 50 -5.40 -3.48 6.85
N GLY A 51 -6.07 -4.55 6.40
CA GLY A 51 -6.30 -4.81 4.99
C GLY A 51 -7.07 -3.67 4.30
N PRO A 52 -8.33 -3.38 4.71
CA PRO A 52 -9.09 -2.26 4.18
C PRO A 52 -8.37 -0.91 4.28
N VAL A 53 -7.69 -0.63 5.40
CA VAL A 53 -6.91 0.61 5.58
C VAL A 53 -5.81 0.72 4.52
N ALA A 54 -4.99 -0.33 4.36
CA ALA A 54 -3.92 -0.35 3.37
C ALA A 54 -4.46 -0.19 1.94
N THR A 55 -5.58 -0.84 1.60
CA THR A 55 -6.24 -0.71 0.31
C THR A 55 -6.62 0.74 0.00
N TYR A 56 -7.24 1.43 0.95
CA TYR A 56 -7.67 2.82 0.73
C TYR A 56 -6.51 3.81 0.75
N LEU A 57 -5.49 3.60 1.57
CA LEU A 57 -4.26 4.41 1.53
C LEU A 57 -3.56 4.28 0.17
N ALA A 58 -3.47 3.07 -0.38
CA ALA A 58 -2.88 2.84 -1.69
C ALA A 58 -3.72 3.48 -2.81
N SER A 59 -5.04 3.33 -2.73
CA SER A 59 -5.99 3.92 -3.70
C SER A 59 -6.01 5.45 -3.65
N ALA A 60 -5.82 6.04 -2.48
CA ALA A 60 -5.67 7.49 -2.29
C ALA A 60 -4.34 8.03 -2.82
N GLY A 61 -3.36 7.16 -3.10
CA GLY A 61 -2.07 7.55 -3.66
C GLY A 61 -0.99 7.88 -2.63
N VAL A 62 -1.07 7.32 -1.41
CA VAL A 62 0.02 7.44 -0.44
C VAL A 62 1.30 6.85 -1.04
N GLY A 63 2.36 7.66 -1.17
CA GLY A 63 3.54 7.23 -1.92
C GLY A 63 4.37 6.13 -1.24
N ARG A 64 4.23 5.96 0.08
CA ARG A 64 4.85 4.84 0.77
C ARG A 64 3.97 4.28 1.87
N ILE A 65 3.64 3.00 1.75
CA ILE A 65 2.92 2.24 2.77
C ILE A 65 3.82 1.08 3.20
N ARG A 66 4.14 1.02 4.49
CA ARG A 66 4.86 -0.10 5.09
C ARG A 66 3.90 -0.90 5.95
N ILE A 67 3.80 -2.19 5.70
CA ILE A 67 2.88 -3.08 6.41
C ILE A 67 3.72 -4.13 7.13
N CYS A 68 3.42 -4.35 8.41
CA CYS A 68 4.04 -5.41 9.21
C CYS A 68 2.93 -6.30 9.76
N ASP A 69 2.91 -7.59 9.41
CA ASP A 69 1.93 -8.55 9.91
C ASP A 69 2.61 -9.91 10.16
N SER A 70 2.39 -10.47 11.35
CA SER A 70 2.87 -11.80 11.76
C SER A 70 1.79 -12.88 11.69
N GLY A 71 0.56 -12.53 11.31
CA GLY A 71 -0.59 -13.43 11.24
C GLY A 71 -0.53 -14.40 10.06
N GLU A 72 -1.16 -15.55 10.23
CA GLU A 72 -1.35 -16.54 9.16
C GLU A 72 -2.70 -16.35 8.46
N VAL A 73 -2.73 -16.66 7.17
CA VAL A 73 -3.96 -16.63 6.38
C VAL A 73 -4.70 -17.94 6.62
N GLU A 74 -5.88 -17.84 7.22
CA GLU A 74 -6.74 -18.98 7.53
C GLU A 74 -8.10 -18.82 6.86
N LEU A 75 -8.76 -19.93 6.56
CA LEU A 75 -10.10 -19.93 5.96
C LEU A 75 -11.12 -19.14 6.80
N SER A 76 -11.05 -19.27 8.12
CA SER A 76 -11.87 -18.53 9.11
C SER A 76 -11.67 -17.02 9.06
N ASN A 77 -10.58 -16.54 8.43
CA ASN A 77 -10.20 -15.14 8.34
C ASN A 77 -10.59 -14.49 7.00
N LEU A 78 -10.84 -15.28 5.96
CA LEU A 78 -11.17 -14.76 4.63
C LEU A 78 -12.50 -13.99 4.58
N ASN A 79 -13.39 -14.17 5.56
CA ASN A 79 -14.63 -13.39 5.66
C ASN A 79 -14.38 -11.89 5.97
N ARG A 80 -13.18 -11.53 6.44
CA ARG A 80 -12.84 -10.15 6.83
C ARG A 80 -11.50 -9.65 6.32
N GLN A 81 -10.57 -10.54 5.98
CA GLN A 81 -9.25 -10.17 5.47
C GLN A 81 -9.24 -10.14 3.94
N ILE A 82 -9.85 -9.09 3.37
CA ILE A 82 -10.12 -8.94 1.93
C ILE A 82 -8.89 -8.86 1.02
N LEU A 83 -7.69 -8.71 1.60
CA LEU A 83 -6.43 -8.71 0.84
C LEU A 83 -5.99 -10.10 0.41
N TYR A 84 -6.54 -11.15 1.01
CA TYR A 84 -6.13 -12.53 0.78
C TYR A 84 -7.23 -13.34 0.10
N ASN A 85 -6.83 -14.40 -0.58
CA ASN A 85 -7.73 -15.37 -1.18
C ASN A 85 -7.35 -16.82 -0.79
N TYR A 86 -8.07 -17.79 -1.34
CA TYR A 86 -7.85 -19.21 -1.06
C TYR A 86 -6.43 -19.68 -1.42
N ASP A 87 -5.80 -19.12 -2.45
CA ASP A 87 -4.44 -19.50 -2.86
C ASP A 87 -3.39 -19.04 -1.84
N ASP A 88 -3.68 -17.98 -1.08
CA ASP A 88 -2.76 -17.47 -0.05
C ASP A 88 -2.70 -18.35 1.20
N ILE A 89 -3.75 -19.15 1.46
CA ILE A 89 -3.74 -20.18 2.51
C ILE A 89 -2.65 -21.23 2.21
N ALA A 90 -2.49 -21.61 0.93
CA ALA A 90 -1.52 -22.62 0.51
C ALA A 90 -0.08 -22.10 0.46
N LYS A 91 0.12 -20.79 0.23
CA LYS A 91 1.45 -20.19 0.09
C LYS A 91 2.30 -20.22 1.37
N LYS A 92 1.69 -20.20 2.56
CA LYS A 92 2.41 -20.32 3.85
C LYS A 92 2.60 -21.75 4.35
N ARG A 93 1.91 -22.74 3.76
CA ARG A 93 2.14 -24.17 4.05
C ARG A 93 3.44 -24.71 3.46
N ARG A 94 4.11 -23.96 2.58
CA ARG A 94 5.52 -24.20 2.28
C ARG A 94 6.31 -23.62 3.45
N PRO A 95 7.10 -24.40 4.20
CA PRO A 95 7.98 -23.81 5.21
C PRO A 95 8.83 -22.73 4.53
N GLN A 96 8.69 -21.48 4.98
CA GLN A 96 9.61 -20.40 4.66
C GLN A 96 10.91 -20.64 5.42
N SER A 97 11.64 -21.66 5.01
CA SER A 97 13.07 -21.83 5.27
C SER A 97 13.69 -22.46 4.03
N VAL A 98 13.81 -21.67 2.98
CA VAL A 98 14.93 -21.80 2.05
C VAL A 98 15.55 -20.43 1.96
N ASN A 99 16.64 -20.27 2.70
CA ASN A 99 17.59 -19.19 2.46
C ASN A 99 18.27 -19.48 1.12
N PRO A 100 18.10 -18.65 0.07
CA PRO A 100 18.80 -18.88 -1.19
C PRO A 100 20.26 -18.41 -1.16
N PHE A 101 20.75 -17.87 -0.03
CA PHE A 101 22.09 -17.33 0.13
C PHE A 101 22.68 -17.67 1.51
N LEU A 102 22.93 -18.96 1.78
CA LEU A 102 23.93 -19.42 2.76
C LEU A 102 24.51 -20.77 2.27
N GLU A 103 25.76 -20.72 1.82
CA GLU A 103 26.82 -21.53 2.46
C GLU A 103 27.20 -20.85 3.78
#